data_AF-A0A6V7HYP5-F1
#
_entry.id   AF-A0A6V7HYP5-F1
#
_cell.length_a   1.000
_cell.length_b   1.000
_cell.length_c   1.000
_cell.angle_alpha   90.00
_cell.angle_beta   90.00
_cell.angle_gamma   90.00
#
_symmetry.space_group_name_H-M   'P 1'
#
loop_
_entity.id
_entity.type
_entity.pdbx_description
1 polymer ?
#
loop_
_entity_poly.entity_id
_entity_poly.type
_entity_poly.pdbx_seq_one_letter_code
_entity_poly.pdbx_strand_id
1 'polypeptide(L)'
;VDGKDPPIGANNIFFHETSCFGDDGIVLTARQACAVESAAKMNPTMKIYIFFLSQANYSTMTQETLNILSKYYNNISIRRILMKEYVKNTPLNEWWDSGIFKTSRWPKSHISDILRYLTLWKFGGIYLDLDVVVTS
;
A
#
# COMPACT_ATOMS: atom_id res chain seq x y z
N VAL A 1 1.70 -11.46 4.47
CA VAL A 1 2.57 -10.42 3.87
C VAL A 1 3.80 -11.15 3.39
N ASP A 2 4.08 -11.14 2.08
CA ASP A 2 5.32 -11.74 1.58
C ASP A 2 6.46 -10.76 1.88
N GLY A 3 7.27 -11.13 2.87
CA GLY A 3 8.36 -10.33 3.40
C GLY A 3 8.66 -10.73 4.84
N LYS A 4 9.89 -11.19 5.09
CA LYS A 4 10.43 -11.43 6.44
C LYS A 4 10.16 -10.19 7.30
N ASP A 5 9.44 -10.43 8.39
CA ASP A 5 9.05 -9.54 9.47
C ASP A 5 7.96 -8.48 9.16
N PRO A 6 6.86 -8.45 9.96
CA PRO A 6 5.85 -7.40 9.84
C PRO A 6 6.44 -6.03 10.19
N PRO A 7 5.84 -4.91 9.75
CA PRO A 7 6.19 -3.59 10.27
C PRO A 7 6.09 -3.60 11.81
N ILE A 8 7.18 -3.21 12.49
CA ILE A 8 7.27 -3.16 13.96
C ILE A 8 7.29 -1.70 14.41
N GLY A 9 6.53 -1.39 15.45
CA GLY A 9 6.45 -0.07 16.07
C GLY A 9 5.60 0.94 15.30
N ALA A 10 5.44 2.14 15.85
CA ALA A 10 4.59 3.20 15.26
C ALA A 10 5.32 4.09 14.24
N ASN A 11 6.63 3.87 14.00
CA ASN A 11 7.45 4.75 13.17
C ASN A 11 7.38 4.40 11.67
N ASN A 12 6.16 4.21 11.18
CA ASN A 12 5.88 3.70 9.84
C ASN A 12 4.83 4.57 9.14
N ILE A 13 5.03 4.85 7.85
CA ILE A 13 4.06 5.47 6.96
C ILE A 13 3.66 4.46 5.90
N PHE A 14 2.36 4.30 5.66
CA PHE A 14 1.81 3.31 4.74
C PHE A 14 1.04 3.98 3.59
N PHE A 15 1.25 3.43 2.39
CA PHE A 15 0.49 3.74 1.19
C PHE A 15 -0.09 2.44 0.62
N HIS A 16 -1.29 2.51 0.05
CA HIS A 16 -1.89 1.40 -0.69
C HIS A 16 -2.06 1.75 -2.16
N GLU A 17 -1.54 0.87 -3.01
CA GLU A 17 -1.85 0.86 -4.43
C GLU A 17 -2.92 -0.24 -4.65
N THR A 18 -4.15 0.21 -4.86
CA THR A 18 -5.34 -0.66 -4.97
C THR A 18 -5.90 -0.76 -6.40
N SER A 19 -5.20 -0.24 -7.41
CA SER A 19 -5.60 -0.38 -8.80
C SER A 19 -5.38 -1.82 -9.26
N CYS A 20 -6.37 -2.66 -8.94
CA CYS A 20 -6.50 -3.94 -9.60
C CYS A 20 -7.04 -3.68 -11.01
N PHE A 21 -6.31 -4.19 -12.01
CA PHE A 21 -6.68 -4.25 -13.44
C PHE A 21 -6.40 -2.96 -14.23
N GLY A 22 -5.27 -2.97 -14.92
CA GLY A 22 -4.99 -2.19 -16.14
C GLY A 22 -4.38 -3.14 -17.18
N ASP A 23 -4.57 -2.86 -18.47
CA ASP A 23 -4.11 -3.74 -19.57
C ASP A 23 -2.58 -3.89 -19.60
N ASP A 24 -1.85 -2.91 -19.07
CA ASP A 24 -0.39 -2.86 -19.01
C ASP A 24 0.20 -3.35 -17.67
N GLY A 25 -0.62 -3.99 -16.82
CA GLY A 25 -0.24 -4.40 -15.47
C GLY A 25 -0.50 -3.31 -14.41
N ILE A 26 0.18 -3.42 -13.27
CA ILE A 26 0.04 -2.45 -12.17
C ILE A 26 0.77 -1.15 -12.54
N VAL A 27 0.06 -0.02 -12.42
CA VAL A 27 0.58 1.31 -12.76
C VAL A 27 0.66 2.18 -11.50
N LEU A 28 1.88 2.58 -11.12
CA LEU A 28 2.13 3.67 -10.18
C LEU A 28 2.47 4.93 -11.00
N THR A 29 1.55 5.87 -11.06
CA THR A 29 1.74 7.11 -11.82
C THR A 29 2.81 8.00 -11.20
N ALA A 30 3.40 8.91 -11.98
CA ALA A 30 4.38 9.87 -11.49
C ALA A 30 3.85 10.72 -10.32
N ARG A 31 2.55 11.09 -10.33
CA ARG A 31 1.91 11.80 -9.22
C ARG A 31 1.93 10.95 -7.94
N GLN A 32 1.59 9.67 -8.05
CA GLN A 32 1.57 8.76 -6.90
C GLN A 32 2.98 8.47 -6.38
N ALA A 33 3.96 8.34 -7.28
CA ALA A 33 5.36 8.21 -6.91
C ALA A 33 5.88 9.44 -6.17
N CYS A 34 5.47 10.65 -6.58
CA CYS A 34 5.82 11.90 -5.90
C CYS A 34 5.24 11.96 -4.48
N ALA A 35 4.02 11.46 -4.25
CA ALA A 35 3.47 11.35 -2.89
C ALA A 35 4.37 10.49 -1.99
N VAL A 36 4.77 9.30 -2.46
CA VAL A 36 5.69 8.41 -1.72
C VAL A 36 7.05 9.06 -1.51
N GLU A 37 7.62 9.67 -2.56
CA GLU A 37 8.91 10.36 -2.50
C GLU A 37 8.89 11.47 -1.45
N SER A 38 7.87 12.33 -1.47
CA SER A 38 7.73 13.45 -0.54
C SER A 38 7.70 12.98 0.91
N ALA A 39 6.95 11.90 1.20
CA ALA A 39 6.90 11.31 2.53
C ALA A 39 8.26 10.74 2.96
N ALA A 40 8.95 10.03 2.06
CA ALA A 40 10.27 9.46 2.33
C ALA A 40 11.32 10.54 2.60
N LYS A 41 11.30 11.62 1.81
CA LYS A 41 12.22 12.75 1.92
C LYS A 41 12.00 13.56 3.19
N MET A 42 10.74 13.84 3.55
CA MET A 42 10.40 14.65 4.73
C MET A 42 10.51 13.86 6.05
N ASN A 43 10.48 12.52 6.00
CA ASN A 43 10.53 11.67 7.19
C ASN A 43 11.67 10.63 7.09
N PRO A 44 12.95 11.07 7.06
CA PRO A 44 14.08 10.18 6.83
C PRO A 44 14.27 9.10 7.92
N THR A 45 13.73 9.32 9.13
CA THR A 45 13.78 8.36 10.23
C THR A 45 12.63 7.36 10.21
N MET A 46 11.57 7.60 9.45
CA MET A 46 10.40 6.72 9.35
C MET A 46 10.57 5.71 8.21
N LYS A 47 10.02 4.50 8.38
CA LYS A 47 9.92 3.53 7.28
C LYS A 47 8.67 3.80 6.47
N ILE A 48 8.82 3.84 5.14
CA ILE A 48 7.72 4.06 4.20
C ILE A 48 7.40 2.72 3.54
N TYR A 49 6.14 2.30 3.61
CA TYR A 49 5.67 1.08 2.99
C TYR A 49 4.71 1.38 1.85
N ILE A 50 4.96 0.81 0.68
CA ILE A 50 4.02 0.80 -0.44
C ILE A 50 3.47 -0.62 -0.55
N PHE A 51 2.19 -0.80 -0.27
CA PHE A 51 1.52 -2.09 -0.41
C PHE A 51 0.72 -2.16 -1.71
N PHE A 52 1.10 -3.12 -2.55
CA PHE A 52 0.37 -3.47 -3.76
C PHE A 52 -0.57 -4.64 -3.47
N LEU A 53 -1.86 -4.45 -3.75
CA LEU A 53 -2.87 -5.49 -3.55
C LEU A 53 -2.89 -6.50 -4.69
N SER A 54 -2.70 -6.02 -5.92
CA SER A 54 -2.70 -6.86 -7.10
C SER A 54 -1.46 -7.75 -7.13
N GLN A 55 -1.63 -8.99 -7.62
CA GLN A 55 -0.53 -9.92 -7.87
C GLN A 55 -0.04 -9.87 -9.33
N ALA A 56 -0.61 -8.99 -10.14
CA ALA A 56 -0.15 -8.78 -11.51
C ALA A 56 1.26 -8.17 -11.54
N ASN A 57 1.94 -8.35 -12.68
CA ASN A 57 3.24 -7.73 -12.92
C ASN A 57 3.11 -6.19 -12.92
N TYR A 58 4.18 -5.53 -12.49
CA TYR A 58 4.30 -4.08 -12.65
C TYR A 58 4.49 -3.74 -14.13
N SER A 59 3.85 -2.66 -14.60
CA SER A 59 4.19 -2.08 -15.90
C SER A 59 5.66 -1.65 -15.94
N THR A 60 6.26 -1.54 -17.13
CA THR A 60 7.66 -1.10 -17.29
C THR A 60 7.92 0.24 -16.58
N MET A 61 7.01 1.20 -16.73
CA MET A 61 7.08 2.51 -16.06
C MET A 61 7.05 2.40 -14.54
N THR A 62 6.22 1.52 -14.00
CA THR A 62 6.19 1.26 -12.55
C THR A 62 7.49 0.64 -12.08
N GLN A 63 8.05 -0.32 -12.82
CA GLN A 63 9.32 -0.94 -12.46
C GLN A 63 10.45 0.08 -12.39
N GLU A 64 10.58 0.94 -13.42
CA GLU A 64 11.57 2.02 -13.44
C GLU A 64 11.40 2.99 -12.27
N THR A 65 10.15 3.41 -12.01
CA THR A 65 9.82 4.30 -10.89
C THR A 65 10.18 3.69 -9.54
N LEU A 66 9.82 2.43 -9.31
CA LEU A 66 10.15 1.71 -8.08
C LEU A 66 11.67 1.50 -7.91
N ASN A 67 12.39 1.29 -9.01
CA ASN A 67 13.86 1.19 -9.00
C ASN A 67 14.49 2.52 -8.60
N ILE A 68 14.00 3.65 -9.13
CA ILE A 68 14.47 5.00 -8.76
C ILE A 68 14.19 5.25 -7.27
N LEU A 69 12.96 5.02 -6.81
CA LEU A 69 12.60 5.20 -5.40
C LEU A 69 13.49 4.37 -4.47
N SER A 70 13.70 3.09 -4.80
CA SER A 70 14.54 2.19 -3.99
C SER A 70 16.03 2.56 -4.03
N LYS A 71 16.50 3.14 -5.14
CA LYS A 71 17.90 3.58 -5.30
C LYS A 71 18.20 4.81 -4.46
N TYR A 72 17.29 5.77 -4.38
CA TYR A 72 17.53 7.06 -3.70
C TYR A 72 17.06 7.08 -2.25
N TYR A 73 16.11 6.23 -1.86
CA TYR A 73 15.51 6.24 -0.52
C TYR A 73 15.60 4.85 0.12
N ASN A 74 16.50 4.70 1.10
CA ASN A 74 16.70 3.45 1.83
C ASN A 74 15.60 3.14 2.87
N ASN A 75 14.71 4.09 3.12
CA ASN A 75 13.58 3.96 4.03
C ASN A 75 12.29 3.53 3.33
N ILE A 76 12.29 3.33 2.00
CA ILE A 76 11.14 2.80 1.25
C ILE A 76 11.19 1.27 1.21
N SER A 77 10.04 0.65 1.48
CA SER A 77 9.81 -0.79 1.41
C SER A 77 8.59 -1.09 0.54
N ILE A 78 8.83 -1.77 -0.57
CA ILE A 78 7.79 -2.18 -1.52
C ILE A 78 7.37 -3.60 -1.16
N ARG A 79 6.07 -3.82 -0.94
CA ARG A 79 5.51 -5.13 -0.58
C ARG A 79 4.25 -5.42 -1.36
N ARG A 80 3.98 -6.71 -1.56
CA ARG A 80 2.69 -7.20 -2.02
C ARG A 80 1.90 -7.74 -0.84
N ILE A 81 0.62 -7.40 -0.79
CA ILE A 81 -0.30 -7.93 0.21
C ILE A 81 -1.28 -8.89 -0.46
N LEU A 82 -1.48 -10.04 0.17
CA LEU A 82 -2.55 -10.95 -0.18
C LEU A 82 -3.70 -10.72 0.81
N MET A 83 -4.85 -10.26 0.31
CA MET A 83 -5.98 -9.87 1.16
C MET A 83 -6.36 -10.92 2.19
N LYS A 84 -6.41 -12.20 1.79
CA LYS A 84 -6.71 -13.33 2.68
C LYS A 84 -5.76 -13.41 3.88
N GLU A 85 -4.47 -13.20 3.67
CA GLU A 85 -3.48 -13.20 4.75
C GLU A 85 -3.48 -11.88 5.52
N TYR A 86 -3.93 -10.80 4.89
CA TYR A 86 -3.96 -9.47 5.50
C TYR A 86 -5.09 -9.31 6.51
N VAL A 87 -6.26 -9.89 6.23
CA VAL A 87 -7.43 -9.87 7.11
C VAL A 87 -7.38 -10.95 8.20
N LYS A 88 -6.48 -11.93 8.07
CA LYS A 88 -6.36 -13.05 9.00
C LYS A 88 -6.14 -12.56 10.43
N ASN A 89 -6.83 -13.20 11.37
CA ASN A 89 -6.81 -12.86 12.81
C ASN A 89 -7.24 -11.41 13.10
N THR A 90 -8.11 -10.84 12.26
CA THR A 90 -8.72 -9.52 12.50
C THR A 90 -10.25 -9.66 12.50
N PRO A 91 -10.99 -8.70 13.08
CA PRO A 91 -12.45 -8.68 13.02
C PRO A 91 -13.02 -8.70 11.60
N LEU A 92 -12.20 -8.36 10.58
CA LEU A 92 -12.60 -8.34 9.17
C LEU A 92 -12.42 -9.69 8.47
N ASN A 93 -11.91 -10.72 9.15
CA ASN A 93 -11.68 -12.03 8.53
C ASN A 93 -12.98 -12.66 8.01
N GLU A 94 -14.01 -12.74 8.86
CA GLU A 94 -15.32 -13.29 8.47
C GLU A 94 -16.00 -12.43 7.40
N TRP A 95 -15.87 -11.10 7.49
CA TRP A 95 -16.41 -10.19 6.48
C TRP A 95 -15.78 -10.42 5.11
N TRP A 96 -14.46 -10.61 5.04
CA TRP A 96 -13.76 -10.94 3.79
C TRP A 96 -14.18 -12.31 3.25
N ASP A 97 -14.22 -13.33 4.12
CA ASP A 97 -14.59 -14.70 3.76
C ASP A 97 -16.04 -14.81 3.27
N SER A 98 -16.96 -13.97 3.80
CA SER A 98 -18.35 -13.89 3.33
C SER A 98 -18.48 -13.44 1.87
N GLY A 99 -17.47 -12.75 1.33
CA GLY A 99 -17.48 -12.22 -0.03
C GLY A 99 -18.48 -11.08 -0.27
N ILE A 100 -19.16 -10.57 0.77
CA ILE A 100 -20.21 -9.55 0.63
C ILE A 100 -19.70 -8.25 -0.01
N PHE A 101 -18.41 -7.93 0.13
CA PHE A 101 -17.80 -6.78 -0.53
C PHE A 101 -17.96 -6.80 -2.07
N LYS A 102 -18.06 -7.99 -2.67
CA LYS A 102 -18.25 -8.16 -4.12
C LYS A 102 -19.62 -7.68 -4.59
N THR A 103 -20.60 -7.60 -3.70
CA THR A 103 -21.96 -7.10 -4.03
C THR A 103 -22.06 -5.58 -3.92
N SER A 104 -21.00 -4.90 -3.47
CA SER A 104 -20.94 -3.45 -3.41
C SER A 104 -21.06 -2.84 -4.81
N ARG A 105 -21.68 -1.66 -4.89
CA ARG A 105 -21.62 -0.81 -6.09
C ARG A 105 -20.22 -0.24 -6.33
N TRP A 106 -19.41 -0.13 -5.27
CA TRP A 106 -18.09 0.51 -5.27
C TRP A 106 -17.03 -0.36 -4.56
N PRO A 107 -16.79 -1.60 -5.02
CA PRO A 107 -15.94 -2.56 -4.31
C PRO A 107 -14.50 -2.05 -4.14
N LYS A 108 -13.95 -1.36 -5.15
CA LYS A 108 -12.59 -0.81 -5.09
C LYS A 108 -12.44 0.25 -4.00
N SER A 109 -13.37 1.21 -3.94
CA SER A 109 -13.36 2.27 -2.92
C SER A 109 -13.50 1.69 -1.52
N HIS A 110 -14.49 0.81 -1.32
CA HIS A 110 -14.72 0.21 -0.01
C HIS A 110 -13.52 -0.63 0.47
N ILE A 111 -12.85 -1.35 -0.44
CA ILE A 111 -11.63 -2.09 -0.10
C ILE A 111 -10.51 -1.13 0.30
N SER A 112 -10.33 -0.01 -0.39
CA SER A 112 -9.35 1.02 -0.01
C SER A 112 -9.63 1.56 1.40
N ASP A 113 -10.89 1.90 1.68
CA ASP A 113 -11.31 2.43 2.99
C ASP A 113 -11.05 1.45 4.13
N ILE A 114 -11.42 0.19 3.91
CA ILE A 114 -11.23 -0.87 4.91
C ILE A 114 -9.74 -1.14 5.14
N LEU A 115 -8.95 -1.14 4.07
CA LEU A 115 -7.52 -1.38 4.18
C LEU A 115 -6.81 -0.31 4.99
N ARG A 116 -7.18 0.97 4.84
CA ARG A 116 -6.64 2.07 5.66
C ARG A 116 -6.75 1.75 7.16
N TYR A 117 -7.94 1.41 7.61
CA TYR A 117 -8.19 1.09 9.01
C TYR A 117 -7.54 -0.23 9.44
N LEU A 118 -7.58 -1.25 8.58
CA LEU A 118 -6.96 -2.55 8.86
C LEU A 118 -5.44 -2.43 9.03
N THR A 119 -4.78 -1.65 8.19
CA THR A 119 -3.33 -1.39 8.29
C THR A 119 -2.98 -0.74 9.62
N LEU A 120 -3.71 0.30 10.02
CA LEU A 120 -3.50 0.97 11.31
C LEU A 120 -3.83 0.06 12.49
N TRP A 121 -4.87 -0.78 12.38
CA TRP A 121 -5.18 -1.78 13.42
C TRP A 121 -4.05 -2.80 13.59
N LYS A 122 -3.44 -3.25 12.48
CA LYS A 122 -2.38 -4.27 12.51
C LYS A 122 -1.02 -3.74 12.97
N PHE A 123 -0.67 -2.51 12.59
CA PHE A 123 0.70 -2.01 12.68
C PHE A 123 0.84 -0.65 13.35
N GLY A 124 -0.26 0.05 13.64
CA GLY A 124 -0.23 1.45 14.06
C GLY A 124 0.34 2.37 12.96
N GLY A 125 1.00 3.45 13.37
CA GLY A 125 1.68 4.37 12.46
C GLY A 125 0.74 5.35 11.74
N ILE A 126 1.14 5.77 10.53
CA ILE A 126 0.44 6.77 9.72
C ILE A 126 0.06 6.15 8.38
N TYR A 127 -1.16 6.38 7.93
CA TYR A 127 -1.59 6.08 6.57
C TYR A 127 -1.71 7.37 5.76
N LEU A 128 -1.23 7.35 4.52
CA LEU A 128 -1.41 8.43 3.54
C LEU A 128 -1.96 7.85 2.24
N ASP A 129 -2.86 8.59 1.60
CA ASP A 129 -3.29 8.27 0.24
C ASP A 129 -2.20 8.67 -0.76
N LEU A 130 -2.17 7.99 -1.92
CA LEU A 130 -1.17 8.22 -2.97
C LEU A 130 -1.34 9.56 -3.72
N ASP A 131 -2.25 10.42 -3.27
CA ASP A 131 -2.44 11.77 -3.79
C ASP A 131 -2.12 12.87 -2.78
N VAL A 132 -1.56 12.50 -1.61
CA VAL A 132 -1.10 13.43 -0.56
C VAL A 132 0.40 13.68 -0.68
N VAL A 133 0.78 14.95 -0.83
CA VAL A 133 2.19 15.38 -0.81
C VAL A 133 2.54 15.88 0.59
N VAL A 134 3.65 15.39 1.13
CA VAL A 134 4.14 15.78 2.46
C VAL A 134 5.11 16.96 2.32
N THR A 135 4.90 18.01 3.11
CA THR A 135 5.74 19.21 3.15
C THR A 135 6.21 19.51 4.57
N SER A 136 7.25 20.35 4.69
CA SER A 136 7.76 20.90 5.96
C SER A 136 6.83 21.97 6.54
#